data_AF-A0A538QFE0-F1
#
_entry.id   AF-A0A538QFE0-F1
#
_cell.length_a   1.000
_cell.length_b   1.000
_cell.length_c   1.000
_cell.angle_alpha   90.00
_cell.angle_beta   90.00
_cell.angle_gamma   90.00
#
_symmetry.space_group_name_H-M   'P 1'
#
loop_
_entity.id
_entity.type
_entity.pdbx_description
1 polymer ?
#
loop_
_entity_poly.entity_id
_entity_poly.type
_entity_poly.pdbx_seq_one_letter_code
_entity_poly.pdbx_strand_id
1 'polypeptide(L)'
;MPSSPSARTPRASLVLRTALALALAGCGADTDPSCDRSFLRYDNFGAPFIANWCRACHSAEVPPDMRQEAPVGVNFDSPREIRAWSYRISVTTGVIDSMPPAGGPSPAERQMLVEWLGCGAP
;
A
#
# COMPACT_ATOMS: atom_id res chain seq x y z
N MET A 1 22.58 25.78 73.95
CA MET A 1 22.86 26.11 72.53
C MET A 1 23.35 24.81 71.90
N PRO A 2 22.65 24.21 70.92
CA PRO A 2 22.24 24.83 69.66
C PRO A 2 20.74 24.76 69.32
N SER A 3 20.30 25.86 68.72
CA SER A 3 19.43 26.08 67.54
C SER A 3 18.43 25.01 67.05
N SER A 4 17.17 25.47 66.96
CA SER A 4 15.98 25.06 66.17
C SER A 4 16.26 24.79 64.66
N PRO A 5 15.27 24.42 63.77
CA PRO A 5 13.83 24.26 64.00
C PRO A 5 13.12 23.05 63.32
N SER A 6 11.96 22.75 63.92
CA SER A 6 10.69 22.25 63.38
C SER A 6 10.52 22.25 61.84
N ALA A 7 10.33 21.05 61.27
CA ALA A 7 9.83 20.87 59.90
C ALA A 7 8.29 20.89 59.89
N ARG A 8 7.75 21.87 59.15
CA ARG A 8 6.33 22.10 58.89
C ARG A 8 5.76 21.06 57.92
N THR A 9 4.65 20.43 58.27
CA THR A 9 3.59 20.01 57.33
C THR A 9 2.65 21.21 57.08
N PRO A 10 1.61 21.17 56.20
CA PRO A 10 1.29 20.34 55.02
C PRO A 10 0.99 21.23 53.77
N ARG A 11 0.58 20.63 52.64
CA ARG A 11 -0.37 21.12 51.59
C ARG A 11 -0.10 20.32 50.32
N ALA A 12 -0.86 19.26 50.04
CA ALA A 12 -2.12 19.33 49.29
C ALA A 12 -2.00 20.13 47.98
N SER A 13 -2.18 19.39 46.88
CA SER A 13 -2.85 19.80 45.63
C SER A 13 -2.03 19.61 44.34
N LEU A 14 -2.41 18.54 43.64
CA LEU A 14 -2.97 18.64 42.29
C LEU A 14 -2.07 19.24 41.19
N VAL A 15 -1.33 18.37 40.48
CA VAL A 15 -1.15 18.48 39.01
C VAL A 15 -0.99 17.03 38.49
N LEU A 16 -2.07 16.27 38.39
CA LEU A 16 -2.87 16.11 37.17
C LEU A 16 -2.02 15.93 35.90
N ARG A 17 -1.62 14.67 35.66
CA ARG A 17 -1.65 13.99 34.35
C ARG A 17 -1.21 14.85 33.14
N THR A 18 0.05 15.21 33.06
CA THR A 18 0.64 15.79 31.84
C THR A 18 0.93 14.70 30.79
N ALA A 19 -0.04 14.55 29.89
CA ALA A 19 0.15 14.32 28.46
C ALA A 19 0.94 13.07 28.00
N LEU A 20 0.32 11.89 28.14
CA LEU A 20 0.58 10.73 27.27
C LEU A 20 -0.30 10.82 26.00
N ALA A 21 -0.10 11.84 25.17
CA ALA A 21 -0.95 12.10 24.00
C ALA A 21 -0.17 12.48 22.73
N LEU A 22 0.99 11.87 22.49
CA LEU A 22 1.70 11.94 21.21
C LEU A 22 2.00 10.53 20.69
N ALA A 23 0.97 9.74 20.40
CA ALA A 23 1.16 8.40 19.84
C ALA A 23 0.07 7.96 18.85
N LEU A 24 -0.58 8.90 18.17
CA LEU A 24 -1.49 8.60 17.05
C LEU A 24 -1.31 9.61 15.90
N ALA A 25 -0.10 9.75 15.38
CA ALA A 25 0.06 10.15 13.98
C ALA A 25 -0.17 8.86 13.16
N GLY A 26 -1.45 8.58 12.91
CA GLY A 26 -1.86 7.45 12.07
C GLY A 26 -1.28 7.61 10.66
N CYS A 27 -1.02 6.48 10.01
CA CYS A 27 -0.69 6.40 8.59
C CYS A 27 -1.83 7.04 7.77
N GLY A 28 -1.77 8.35 7.57
CA GLY A 28 -2.57 9.04 6.57
C GLY A 28 -2.03 8.62 5.22
N ALA A 29 -2.85 7.92 4.44
CA ALA A 29 -2.61 7.79 3.03
C ALA A 29 -2.65 9.22 2.47
N ASP A 30 -1.49 9.79 2.16
CA ASP A 30 -1.40 10.96 1.30
C ASP A 30 -1.87 10.52 -0.09
N THR A 31 -3.18 10.38 -0.26
CA THR A 31 -3.79 10.15 -1.56
C THR A 31 -3.55 11.41 -2.35
N ASP A 32 -2.69 11.32 -3.37
CA ASP A 32 -2.48 12.38 -4.34
C ASP A 32 -3.86 12.89 -4.80
N PRO A 33 -4.16 14.20 -4.71
CA PRO A 33 -5.43 14.76 -5.18
C PRO A 33 -5.75 14.45 -6.65
N SER A 34 -4.76 14.02 -7.44
CA SER A 34 -4.99 13.45 -8.77
C SER A 34 -5.88 12.20 -8.75
N CYS A 35 -5.81 11.40 -7.68
CA CYS A 35 -6.55 10.15 -7.54
C CYS A 35 -8.07 10.34 -7.40
N ASP A 36 -8.51 11.44 -6.78
CA ASP A 36 -9.94 11.79 -6.71
C ASP A 36 -10.54 12.06 -8.09
N ARG A 37 -9.71 12.50 -9.04
CA ARG A 37 -10.10 12.81 -10.43
C ARG A 37 -9.88 11.65 -11.38
N SER A 38 -9.09 10.65 -10.98
CA SER A 38 -8.89 9.46 -11.80
C SER A 38 -10.22 8.73 -11.99
N PHE A 39 -10.50 8.28 -13.20
CA PHE A 39 -11.65 7.42 -13.50
C PHE A 39 -11.31 5.93 -13.37
N LEU A 40 -10.04 5.59 -13.14
CA LEU A 40 -9.57 4.21 -13.11
C LEU A 40 -10.02 3.52 -11.83
N ARG A 41 -10.77 2.44 -11.98
CA ARG A 41 -11.33 1.64 -10.89
C ARG A 41 -11.05 0.17 -11.16
N TYR A 42 -11.16 -0.65 -10.11
CA TYR A 42 -11.00 -2.09 -10.25
C TYR A 42 -11.94 -2.68 -11.31
N ASP A 43 -13.21 -2.29 -11.35
CA ASP A 43 -14.21 -2.84 -12.28
C ASP A 43 -13.99 -2.42 -13.74
N ASN A 44 -13.63 -1.16 -13.98
CA ASN A 44 -13.51 -0.62 -15.34
C ASN A 44 -12.12 -0.73 -15.98
N PHE A 45 -11.06 -0.89 -15.17
CA PHE A 45 -9.67 -0.92 -15.64
C PHE A 45 -8.86 -2.02 -14.96
N GLY A 46 -8.83 -2.06 -13.62
CA GLY A 46 -7.92 -2.95 -12.88
C GLY A 46 -8.15 -4.44 -13.19
N ALA A 47 -9.37 -4.92 -13.04
CA ALA A 47 -9.75 -6.30 -13.30
C ALA A 47 -9.50 -6.72 -14.77
N PRO A 48 -9.98 -6.00 -15.81
CA PRO A 48 -9.70 -6.38 -17.19
C PRO A 48 -8.21 -6.32 -17.53
N PHE A 49 -7.47 -5.31 -17.03
CA PHE A 49 -6.02 -5.22 -17.24
C PHE A 49 -5.28 -6.42 -16.65
N ILE A 50 -5.53 -6.73 -15.37
CA ILE A 50 -4.86 -7.84 -14.65
C ILE A 50 -5.23 -9.20 -15.27
N ALA A 51 -6.50 -9.37 -15.68
CA ALA A 51 -6.94 -10.58 -16.36
C ALA A 51 -6.22 -10.78 -17.70
N ASN A 52 -6.08 -9.72 -18.49
CA ASN A 52 -5.49 -9.79 -19.83
C ASN A 52 -3.97 -9.95 -19.81
N TRP A 53 -3.28 -9.25 -18.90
CA TRP A 53 -1.82 -9.11 -18.95
C TRP A 53 -1.05 -9.88 -17.88
N CYS A 54 -1.71 -10.31 -16.79
CA CYS A 54 -1.00 -10.84 -15.63
C CYS A 54 -1.42 -12.26 -15.24
N ARG A 55 -2.72 -12.55 -15.21
CA ARG A 55 -3.27 -13.80 -14.65
C ARG A 55 -2.87 -15.08 -15.40
N ALA A 56 -2.46 -14.99 -16.67
CA ALA A 56 -1.96 -16.14 -17.41
C ALA A 56 -0.73 -16.80 -16.76
N CYS A 57 0.04 -16.03 -15.98
CA CYS A 57 1.20 -16.53 -15.22
C CYS A 57 1.01 -16.39 -13.70
N HIS A 58 0.29 -15.35 -13.26
CA HIS A 58 0.11 -14.97 -11.85
C HIS A 58 -1.28 -15.28 -11.32
N SER A 59 -1.77 -16.50 -11.48
CA SER A 59 -3.00 -16.97 -10.83
C SER A 59 -2.75 -18.25 -10.06
N ALA A 60 -3.44 -18.45 -8.94
CA ALA A 60 -3.40 -19.70 -8.16
C ALA A 60 -3.90 -20.90 -8.97
N GLU A 61 -4.68 -20.65 -10.02
CA GLU A 61 -5.24 -21.67 -10.92
C GLU A 61 -4.21 -22.17 -11.95
N VAL A 62 -3.07 -21.47 -12.12
CA VAL A 62 -2.02 -21.83 -13.08
C VAL A 62 -1.05 -22.82 -12.43
N PRO A 63 -0.92 -24.06 -12.96
CA PRO A 63 0.02 -25.06 -12.45
C PRO A 63 1.47 -24.55 -12.46
N PRO A 64 2.33 -24.95 -11.49
CA PRO A 64 3.68 -24.41 -11.33
C PRO A 64 4.56 -24.43 -12.59
N ASP A 65 4.42 -25.45 -13.43
CA ASP A 65 5.17 -25.65 -14.66
C ASP A 65 4.70 -24.76 -15.84
N MET A 66 3.52 -24.15 -15.72
CA MET A 66 2.92 -23.29 -16.76
C MET A 66 3.06 -21.80 -16.46
N ARG A 67 3.71 -21.43 -15.36
CA ARG A 67 3.78 -20.04 -14.85
C ARG A 67 4.79 -19.13 -15.54
N GLN A 68 5.52 -19.61 -16.56
CA GLN A 68 6.58 -18.82 -17.21
C GLN A 68 7.58 -18.23 -16.20
N GLU A 69 8.03 -19.09 -15.27
CA GLU A 69 8.92 -18.73 -14.16
C GLU A 69 8.32 -17.77 -13.12
N ALA A 70 7.04 -17.38 -13.24
CA ALA A 70 6.38 -16.59 -12.20
C ALA A 70 6.30 -17.38 -10.88
N PRO A 71 6.72 -16.80 -9.73
CA PRO A 71 6.79 -17.53 -8.48
C PRO A 71 5.44 -18.10 -8.04
N VAL A 72 5.47 -19.31 -7.50
CA VAL A 72 4.32 -19.90 -6.80
C VAL A 72 3.98 -19.02 -5.59
N GLY A 73 2.70 -18.69 -5.43
CA GLY A 73 2.21 -17.82 -4.35
C GLY A 73 2.22 -16.33 -4.64
N VAL A 74 2.79 -15.90 -5.78
CA VAL A 74 2.60 -14.52 -6.30
C VAL A 74 1.45 -14.56 -7.30
N ASN A 75 0.24 -14.38 -6.77
CA ASN A 75 -1.01 -14.44 -7.52
C ASN A 75 -1.73 -13.09 -7.49
N PHE A 76 -2.52 -12.81 -8.52
CA PHE A 76 -3.30 -11.58 -8.68
C PHE A 76 -4.78 -11.90 -8.91
N ASP A 77 -5.31 -12.82 -8.10
CA ASP A 77 -6.69 -13.29 -8.21
C ASP A 77 -7.67 -12.39 -7.45
N SER A 78 -7.17 -11.52 -6.56
CA SER A 78 -7.96 -10.59 -5.78
C SER A 78 -7.37 -9.17 -5.74
N PRO A 79 -8.20 -8.13 -5.54
CA PRO A 79 -7.73 -6.76 -5.32
C PRO A 79 -6.71 -6.65 -4.18
N ARG A 80 -6.89 -7.45 -3.12
CA ARG A 80 -5.98 -7.46 -1.96
C ARG A 80 -4.58 -7.90 -2.36
N GLU A 81 -4.46 -8.95 -3.16
CA GLU A 81 -3.15 -9.45 -3.61
C GLU A 81 -2.49 -8.47 -4.59
N ILE A 82 -3.27 -7.89 -5.51
CA ILE A 82 -2.77 -6.86 -6.44
C ILE A 82 -2.20 -5.67 -5.65
N ARG A 83 -2.94 -5.17 -4.65
CA ARG A 83 -2.49 -4.07 -3.78
C ARG A 83 -1.24 -4.42 -2.98
N ALA A 84 -1.13 -5.67 -2.50
CA ALA A 84 0.06 -6.12 -1.77
C ALA A 84 1.34 -6.11 -2.64
N TRP A 85 1.19 -6.26 -3.95
CA TRP A 85 2.29 -6.26 -4.92
C TRP A 85 2.35 -4.99 -5.78
N SER A 86 1.55 -3.96 -5.48
CA SER A 86 1.36 -2.78 -6.33
C SER A 86 2.68 -2.13 -6.76
N TYR A 87 3.59 -1.90 -5.82
CA TYR A 87 4.90 -1.32 -6.11
C TYR A 87 5.70 -2.15 -7.12
N ARG A 88 5.72 -3.48 -6.96
CA ARG A 88 6.47 -4.38 -7.85
C ARG A 88 5.83 -4.41 -9.23
N ILE A 89 4.49 -4.48 -9.31
CA ILE A 89 3.74 -4.43 -10.57
C ILE A 89 4.02 -3.11 -11.31
N SER A 90 3.95 -1.97 -10.61
CA SER A 90 4.26 -0.66 -11.19
C SER A 90 5.66 -0.60 -11.77
N VAL A 91 6.66 -1.15 -11.06
CA VAL A 91 8.04 -1.18 -11.56
C VAL A 91 8.17 -2.10 -12.78
N THR A 92 7.79 -3.38 -12.65
CA THR A 92 8.08 -4.39 -13.68
C THR A 92 7.27 -4.19 -14.96
N THR A 93 6.00 -3.78 -14.85
CA THR A 93 5.14 -3.60 -16.02
C THR A 93 5.07 -2.15 -16.45
N GLY A 94 5.02 -1.21 -15.51
CA GLY A 94 4.84 0.21 -15.81
C GLY A 94 6.13 0.95 -16.18
N VAL A 95 7.23 0.68 -15.49
CA VAL A 95 8.48 1.48 -15.60
C VAL A 95 9.54 0.82 -16.47
N ILE A 96 9.92 -0.43 -16.16
CA ILE A 96 11.03 -1.11 -16.85
C ILE A 96 10.56 -2.02 -17.98
N ASP A 97 9.24 -2.22 -18.10
CA ASP A 97 8.62 -3.04 -19.14
C ASP A 97 9.23 -4.45 -19.30
N SER A 98 9.48 -5.11 -18.17
CA SER A 98 10.01 -6.48 -18.13
C SER A 98 8.91 -7.55 -18.05
N MET A 99 7.65 -7.14 -17.88
CA MET A 99 6.50 -8.03 -17.70
C MET A 99 5.27 -7.49 -18.43
N PRO A 100 4.50 -8.34 -19.13
CA PRO A 100 4.70 -9.79 -19.31
C PRO A 100 5.79 -10.15 -20.36
N PRO A 101 6.35 -11.38 -20.30
CA PRO A 101 7.50 -11.79 -21.12
C PRO A 101 7.22 -11.94 -22.62
N ALA A 102 5.96 -12.18 -23.01
CA ALA A 102 5.57 -12.44 -24.40
C ALA A 102 5.07 -11.19 -25.15
N GLY A 103 5.35 -10.00 -24.62
CA GLY A 103 4.77 -8.74 -25.10
C GLY A 103 3.58 -8.32 -24.26
N GLY A 104 3.56 -7.04 -23.88
CA GLY A 104 2.69 -6.50 -22.86
C GLY A 104 1.69 -5.44 -23.34
N PRO A 105 1.07 -4.73 -22.38
CA PRO A 105 0.18 -3.61 -22.66
C PRO A 105 0.82 -2.56 -23.57
N SER A 106 0.04 -1.64 -24.12
CA SER A 106 0.60 -0.45 -24.78
C SER A 106 1.27 0.51 -23.78
N PRO A 107 2.14 1.44 -24.23
CA PRO A 107 2.70 2.47 -23.34
C PRO A 107 1.64 3.30 -22.61
N ALA A 108 0.49 3.57 -23.26
CA ALA A 108 -0.63 4.30 -22.65
C ALA A 108 -1.28 3.48 -21.52
N GLU A 109 -1.55 2.19 -21.75
CA GLU A 109 -2.09 1.30 -20.72
C GLU A 109 -1.13 1.12 -19.53
N ARG A 110 0.19 1.11 -19.77
CA ARG A 110 1.20 1.10 -18.70
C ARG A 110 1.13 2.35 -17.83
N GLN A 111 0.92 3.53 -18.42
CA GLN A 111 0.75 4.77 -17.66
C GLN A 111 -0.52 4.73 -16.81
N MET A 112 -1.63 4.25 -17.39
CA MET A 112 -2.88 4.04 -16.66
C MET A 112 -2.69 3.05 -15.49
N LEU A 113 -1.92 1.97 -15.69
CA LEU A 113 -1.58 1.03 -14.62
C LEU A 113 -0.84 1.71 -13.47
N VAL A 114 0.19 2.51 -13.78
CA VAL A 114 0.98 3.22 -12.77
C VAL A 114 0.12 4.23 -12.01
N GLU A 115 -0.75 4.97 -12.70
CA GLU A 115 -1.72 5.88 -12.07
C GLU A 115 -2.66 5.11 -11.13
N TRP A 116 -3.32 4.06 -11.64
CA TRP A 116 -4.28 3.27 -10.87
C TRP A 116 -3.64 2.65 -9.62
N LEU A 117 -2.45 2.06 -9.74
CA LEU A 117 -1.71 1.49 -8.62
C LEU A 117 -1.21 2.57 -7.65
N GLY A 118 -0.77 3.72 -8.16
CA GLY A 118 -0.36 4.88 -7.37
C GLY A 118 -1.50 5.43 -6.51
N CYS A 119 -2.73 5.33 -7.00
CA CYS A 119 -3.95 5.67 -6.27
C CYS A 119 -4.46 4.58 -5.32
N GLY A 120 -3.65 3.54 -5.06
CA GLY A 120 -4.01 2.46 -4.15
C GLY A 120 -4.88 1.37 -4.78
N ALA A 121 -4.98 1.34 -6.11
CA ALA A 121 -5.85 0.42 -6.85
C ALA A 121 -7.29 0.43 -6.30
N PRO A 122 -7.99 1.58 -6.38
CA PRO A 122 -9.33 1.75 -5.84
C PRO A 122 -10.34 0.79 -6.48
#